data_AF-A0A2E7BRS7-F1
#
_entry.id   AF-A0A2E7BRS7-F1
#
_cell.length_a   1.000
_cell.length_b   1.000
_cell.length_c   1.000
_cell.angle_alpha   90.00
_cell.angle_beta   90.00
_cell.angle_gamma   90.00
#
_symmetry.space_group_name_H-M   'P 1'
#
loop_
_entity.id
_entity.type
_entity.pdbx_description
1 polymer ?
#
loop_
_entity_poly.entity_id
_entity_poly.type
_entity_poly.pdbx_seq_one_letter_code
_entity_poly.pdbx_strand_id
1 'polypeptide(L)'
;MMSGEHLAWLALVAMGGAIPLLLWSWLKKKDTLLRNALIIGGLAGGLDIIVESIGTFNKLWTYEKSAYFLFGHVPIELPLMFFGAGVLFAGVHAMLAHSPWSPSLRLAQGAVLALGVAVYAWWIGSGDDITMLVVTVPLGFWGYEQLPSKRIQSLSLLLAAAIGLLDYFLEAWIVGAGNYGYTSGFTPETPLTYAMLILMLLGLLERLRPKVEHAEFRDEPDH
;
A
#
# COMPACT_ATOMS: atom_id res chain seq x y z
N MET A 1 8.91 1.69 28.78
CA MET A 1 7.54 1.16 28.61
C MET A 1 6.77 2.13 27.71
N MET A 2 6.63 1.83 26.41
CA MET A 2 5.91 2.67 25.42
C MET A 2 5.14 1.85 24.35
N SER A 3 4.77 0.58 24.58
CA SER A 3 4.27 -0.28 23.47
C SER A 3 2.82 -0.02 23.00
N GLY A 4 2.08 0.94 23.58
CA GLY A 4 0.72 1.30 23.11
C GLY A 4 0.66 2.55 22.26
N GLU A 5 1.70 3.39 22.32
CA GLU A 5 1.69 4.71 21.71
C GLU A 5 1.99 4.66 20.21
N HIS A 6 2.64 3.61 19.73
CA HIS A 6 3.14 3.55 18.36
C HIS A 6 2.02 3.46 17.31
N LEU A 7 0.98 2.65 17.53
CA LEU A 7 -0.17 2.58 16.62
C LEU A 7 -0.92 3.92 16.58
N ALA A 8 -1.11 4.55 17.74
CA ALA A 8 -1.72 5.87 17.82
C ALA A 8 -0.89 6.93 17.09
N TRP A 9 0.44 6.92 17.24
CA TRP A 9 1.34 7.82 16.51
C TRP A 9 1.29 7.60 15.00
N LEU A 10 1.30 6.35 14.53
CA LEU A 10 1.21 6.04 13.11
C LEU A 10 -0.14 6.46 12.52
N ALA A 11 -1.24 6.20 13.22
CA ALA A 11 -2.57 6.67 12.83
C ALA A 11 -2.64 8.20 12.78
N LEU A 12 -2.06 8.89 13.77
CA LEU A 12 -1.98 10.35 13.80
C LEU A 12 -1.15 10.91 12.64
N VAL A 13 -0.02 10.29 12.30
CA VAL A 13 0.80 10.70 11.15
C VAL A 13 0.05 10.49 9.84
N ALA A 14 -0.56 9.32 9.64
CA ALA A 14 -1.34 9.00 8.44
C ALA A 14 -2.51 9.96 8.28
N MET A 15 -3.31 10.17 9.33
CA MET A 15 -4.44 11.10 9.31
C MET A 15 -4.01 12.56 9.22
N GLY A 16 -2.89 12.92 9.87
CA GLY A 16 -2.28 14.25 9.80
C GLY A 16 -1.82 14.62 8.39
N GLY A 17 -1.47 13.65 7.54
CA GLY A 17 -1.24 13.87 6.11
C GLY A 17 -2.53 13.82 5.27
N ALA A 18 -3.42 12.88 5.58
CA ALA A 18 -4.65 12.66 4.82
C ALA A 18 -5.63 13.84 4.91
N ILE A 19 -5.85 14.39 6.10
CA ILE A 19 -6.79 15.48 6.33
C ILE A 19 -6.40 16.73 5.52
N PRO A 20 -5.15 17.24 5.57
CA PRO A 20 -4.72 18.34 4.71
C PRO A 20 -4.89 18.07 3.21
N LEU A 21 -4.60 16.85 2.75
CA LEU A 21 -4.77 16.49 1.34
C LEU A 21 -6.24 16.56 0.91
N LEU A 22 -7.15 16.01 1.72
CA LEU A 22 -8.59 16.06 1.47
C LEU A 22 -9.11 17.49 1.49
N LEU A 23 -8.73 18.28 2.51
CA LEU A 23 -9.09 19.68 2.63
C LEU A 23 -8.58 20.51 1.44
N TRP A 24 -7.31 20.34 1.07
CA TRP A 24 -6.73 21.01 -0.08
C TRP A 24 -7.45 20.63 -1.37
N SER A 25 -7.72 19.35 -1.59
CA SER A 25 -8.43 18.85 -2.76
C SER A 25 -9.84 19.45 -2.85
N TRP A 26 -10.55 19.52 -1.73
CA TRP A 26 -11.87 20.15 -1.65
C TRP A 26 -11.82 21.65 -1.91
N LEU A 27 -10.94 22.39 -1.22
CA LEU A 27 -10.79 23.85 -1.37
C LEU A 27 -10.36 24.27 -2.77
N LYS A 28 -9.55 23.44 -3.45
CA LYS A 28 -9.08 23.67 -4.83
C LYS A 28 -9.97 23.03 -5.89
N LYS A 29 -11.12 22.46 -5.51
CA LYS A 29 -12.08 21.79 -6.41
C LYS A 29 -11.43 20.72 -7.30
N LYS A 30 -10.52 19.95 -6.72
CA LYS A 30 -9.86 18.80 -7.36
C LYS A 30 -10.75 17.56 -7.17
N ASP A 31 -11.93 17.56 -7.78
CA ASP A 31 -12.99 16.57 -7.51
C ASP A 31 -12.54 15.13 -7.82
N THR A 32 -11.77 14.92 -8.90
CA THR A 32 -11.22 13.60 -9.25
C THR A 32 -10.29 13.07 -8.15
N LEU A 33 -9.37 13.91 -7.66
CA LEU A 33 -8.44 13.52 -6.59
C LEU A 33 -9.18 13.26 -5.29
N LEU A 34 -10.11 14.15 -4.90
CA LEU A 34 -10.90 13.99 -3.69
C LEU A 34 -11.70 12.68 -3.72
N ARG A 35 -12.41 12.42 -4.82
CA ARG A 35 -13.18 11.18 -5.00
C ARG A 35 -12.29 9.95 -4.93
N ASN A 36 -11.19 9.93 -5.68
CA ASN A 36 -10.30 8.77 -5.73
C ASN A 36 -9.63 8.53 -4.37
N ALA A 37 -9.23 9.58 -3.66
CA ALA A 37 -8.69 9.49 -2.31
C ALA A 37 -9.69 8.88 -1.32
N LEU A 38 -10.96 9.30 -1.36
CA LEU A 38 -12.00 8.75 -0.50
C LEU A 38 -12.32 7.28 -0.84
N ILE A 39 -12.34 6.92 -2.14
CA ILE A 39 -12.56 5.53 -2.56
C ILE A 39 -11.42 4.63 -2.09
N ILE A 40 -10.16 5.00 -2.37
CA ILE A 40 -9.01 4.17 -2.00
C ILE A 40 -8.81 4.13 -0.48
N GLY A 41 -8.93 5.27 0.21
CA GLY A 41 -8.89 5.30 1.67
C GLY A 41 -9.99 4.45 2.29
N GLY A 42 -11.23 4.57 1.79
CA GLY A 42 -12.36 3.76 2.26
C GLY A 42 -12.18 2.27 2.02
N LEU A 43 -11.65 1.89 0.85
CA LEU A 43 -11.32 0.49 0.55
C LEU A 43 -10.21 -0.03 1.47
N ALA A 44 -9.12 0.72 1.66
CA ALA A 44 -8.01 0.30 2.51
C ALA A 44 -8.45 0.12 3.97
N GLY A 45 -9.09 1.13 4.57
CA GLY A 45 -9.57 1.05 5.95
C GLY A 45 -10.69 0.02 6.13
N GLY A 46 -11.57 -0.14 5.13
CA GLY A 46 -12.64 -1.15 5.18
C GLY A 46 -12.12 -2.58 5.09
N LEU A 47 -11.16 -2.84 4.19
CA LEU A 47 -10.52 -4.15 4.06
C LEU A 47 -9.70 -4.49 5.32
N ASP A 48 -9.01 -3.51 5.89
CA ASP A 48 -8.28 -3.67 7.15
C ASP A 48 -9.22 -4.18 8.27
N ILE A 49 -10.38 -3.55 8.47
CA ILE A 49 -11.37 -4.03 9.45
C ILE A 49 -11.74 -5.50 9.22
N ILE A 50 -11.93 -5.91 7.96
CA ILE A 50 -12.29 -7.29 7.63
C ILE A 50 -11.14 -8.26 7.97
N VAL A 51 -9.93 -7.97 7.50
CA VAL A 51 -8.75 -8.81 7.72
C VAL A 51 -8.44 -8.92 9.20
N GLU A 52 -8.42 -7.79 9.91
CA GLU A 52 -8.14 -7.73 11.34
C GLU A 52 -9.20 -8.43 12.16
N SER A 53 -10.47 -8.32 11.76
CA SER A 53 -11.54 -9.09 12.40
C SER A 53 -11.32 -10.59 12.17
N ILE A 54 -11.04 -11.03 10.95
CA ILE A 54 -10.79 -12.46 10.68
C ILE A 54 -9.61 -12.96 11.52
N GLY A 55 -8.49 -12.23 11.56
CA GLY A 55 -7.30 -12.61 12.29
C GLY A 55 -7.52 -12.70 13.80
N THR A 56 -8.09 -11.65 14.39
CA THR A 56 -8.28 -11.56 15.84
C THR A 56 -9.36 -12.52 16.37
N PHE A 57 -10.47 -12.70 15.65
CA PHE A 57 -11.52 -13.65 16.05
C PHE A 57 -11.06 -15.12 15.92
N ASN A 58 -10.18 -15.43 14.96
CA ASN A 58 -9.56 -16.76 14.84
C ASN A 58 -8.30 -16.92 15.70
N LYS A 59 -7.96 -15.92 16.53
CA LYS A 59 -6.79 -15.92 17.43
C LYS A 59 -5.45 -16.12 16.69
N LEU A 60 -5.37 -15.69 15.43
CA LEU A 60 -4.12 -15.74 14.68
C LEU A 60 -3.11 -14.73 15.24
N TRP A 61 -3.60 -13.56 15.66
CA TRP A 61 -2.86 -12.56 16.43
C TRP A 61 -3.78 -11.85 17.40
N THR A 62 -3.18 -11.14 18.37
CA THR A 62 -3.89 -10.35 19.37
C THR A 62 -3.21 -9.03 19.61
N TYR A 63 -4.01 -8.00 19.87
CA TYR A 63 -3.54 -6.67 20.25
C TYR A 63 -3.76 -6.44 21.74
N GLU A 64 -2.76 -5.89 22.41
CA GLU A 64 -2.83 -5.62 23.84
C GLU A 64 -3.24 -4.18 24.17
N LYS A 65 -3.04 -3.25 23.23
CA LYS A 65 -3.18 -1.81 23.46
C LYS A 65 -3.85 -1.11 22.29
N SER A 66 -4.82 -0.26 22.62
CA SER A 66 -5.52 0.64 21.73
C SER A 66 -6.25 1.69 22.57
N ALA A 67 -6.49 2.87 22.02
CA ALA A 67 -7.42 3.84 22.59
C ALA A 67 -8.86 3.31 22.58
N TYR A 68 -9.21 2.49 21.59
CA TYR A 68 -10.53 1.85 21.48
C TYR A 68 -10.50 0.61 20.60
N PHE A 69 -11.06 -0.49 21.09
CA PHE A 69 -11.19 -1.75 20.33
C PHE A 69 -12.57 -1.88 19.69
N LEU A 70 -12.59 -1.92 18.35
CA LEU A 70 -13.74 -2.34 17.57
C LEU A 70 -14.03 -3.83 17.84
N PHE A 71 -15.29 -4.14 18.10
CA PHE A 71 -15.76 -5.49 18.42
C PHE A 71 -15.01 -6.16 19.59
N GLY A 72 -14.34 -5.37 20.44
CA GLY A 72 -13.52 -5.87 21.55
C GLY A 72 -12.16 -6.45 21.15
N HIS A 73 -11.78 -6.40 19.87
CA HIS A 73 -10.59 -7.10 19.36
C HIS A 73 -9.69 -6.26 18.43
N VAL A 74 -10.27 -5.42 17.57
CA VAL A 74 -9.52 -4.70 16.53
C VAL A 74 -9.23 -3.26 16.97
N PRO A 75 -7.96 -2.83 17.08
CA PRO A 75 -7.62 -1.44 17.40
C PRO A 75 -8.21 -0.46 16.39
N ILE A 76 -8.87 0.63 16.84
CA ILE A 76 -9.42 1.66 15.94
C ILE A 76 -8.32 2.39 15.15
N GLU A 77 -7.10 2.42 15.67
CA GLU A 77 -5.96 3.09 15.05
C GLU A 77 -5.60 2.47 13.69
N LEU A 78 -5.75 1.15 13.54
CA LEU A 78 -5.40 0.44 12.31
C LEU A 78 -6.26 0.90 11.11
N PRO A 79 -7.61 0.85 11.15
CA PRO A 79 -8.40 1.28 10.01
C PRO A 79 -8.27 2.77 9.72
N LEU A 80 -8.01 3.60 10.74
CA LEU A 80 -7.67 5.01 10.54
C LEU A 80 -6.33 5.20 9.84
N MET A 81 -5.31 4.44 10.25
CA MET A 81 -3.99 4.43 9.62
C MET A 81 -4.08 3.99 8.15
N PHE A 82 -4.77 2.88 7.86
CA PHE A 82 -4.95 2.39 6.51
C PHE A 82 -5.82 3.30 5.64
N PHE A 83 -6.87 3.91 6.21
CA PHE A 83 -7.64 4.94 5.52
C PHE A 83 -6.74 6.13 5.13
N GLY A 84 -5.96 6.65 6.09
CA GLY A 84 -5.05 7.76 5.86
C GLY A 84 -3.97 7.42 4.82
N ALA A 85 -3.39 6.22 4.90
CA ALA A 85 -2.43 5.71 3.93
C ALA A 85 -3.05 5.63 2.52
N GLY A 86 -4.28 5.11 2.38
CA GLY A 86 -4.98 5.05 1.09
C GLY A 86 -5.28 6.42 0.49
N VAL A 87 -5.64 7.41 1.32
CA VAL A 87 -5.81 8.80 0.90
C VAL A 87 -4.49 9.39 0.39
N LEU A 88 -3.42 9.24 1.18
CA LEU A 88 -2.08 9.73 0.80
C LEU A 88 -1.58 9.06 -0.48
N PHE A 89 -1.86 7.76 -0.63
CA PHE A 89 -1.51 6.99 -1.81
C PHE A 89 -2.17 7.53 -3.09
N ALA A 90 -3.45 7.92 -3.03
CA ALA A 90 -4.11 8.59 -4.16
C ALA A 90 -3.45 9.94 -4.50
N GLY A 91 -2.95 10.66 -3.48
CA GLY A 91 -2.13 11.86 -3.66
C GLY A 91 -0.81 11.58 -4.37
N VAL A 92 -0.08 10.54 -3.93
CA VAL A 92 1.18 10.10 -4.56
C VAL A 92 0.93 9.70 -6.01
N HIS A 93 -0.14 8.95 -6.30
CA HIS A 93 -0.51 8.61 -7.68
C HIS A 93 -0.76 9.86 -8.54
N ALA A 94 -1.46 10.86 -8.01
CA ALA A 94 -1.65 12.12 -8.72
C ALA A 94 -0.33 12.86 -8.97
N MET A 95 0.62 12.80 -8.03
CA MET A 95 1.98 13.35 -8.22
C MET A 95 2.76 12.58 -9.29
N LEU A 96 2.69 11.24 -9.30
CA LEU A 96 3.33 10.40 -10.31
C LEU A 96 2.87 10.75 -11.72
N ALA A 97 1.57 10.99 -11.90
CA ALA A 97 1.02 11.37 -13.20
C ALA A 97 1.66 12.65 -13.76
N HIS A 98 2.04 13.59 -12.89
CA HIS A 98 2.63 14.88 -13.27
C HIS A 98 4.16 14.91 -13.10
N SER A 99 4.79 13.79 -12.74
CA SER A 99 6.22 13.75 -12.49
C SER A 99 7.00 13.94 -13.80
N PRO A 100 8.00 14.84 -13.83
CA PRO A 100 8.90 14.96 -14.98
C PRO A 100 9.93 13.82 -15.03
N TRP A 101 10.01 12.99 -13.98
CA TRP A 101 10.96 11.90 -13.90
C TRP A 101 10.50 10.71 -14.76
N SER A 102 11.36 10.27 -15.68
CA SER A 102 11.05 9.21 -16.65
C SER A 102 12.12 8.11 -16.66
N PRO A 103 12.22 7.30 -15.59
CA PRO A 103 13.19 6.22 -15.54
C PRO A 103 12.91 5.19 -16.65
N SER A 104 13.97 4.61 -17.21
CA SER A 104 13.87 3.56 -18.23
C SER A 104 13.09 2.37 -17.67
N LEU A 105 12.06 1.93 -18.41
CA LEU A 105 11.25 0.77 -18.04
C LEU A 105 12.11 -0.49 -17.89
N ARG A 106 13.10 -0.69 -18.77
CA ARG A 106 14.00 -1.84 -18.69
C ARG A 106 14.84 -1.83 -17.41
N LEU A 107 15.31 -0.65 -16.99
CA LEU A 107 16.05 -0.51 -15.74
C LEU A 107 15.16 -0.76 -14.53
N ALA A 108 13.93 -0.22 -14.54
CA ALA A 108 12.96 -0.47 -13.46
C ALA A 108 12.61 -1.96 -13.35
N GLN A 109 12.32 -2.62 -14.47
CA GLN A 109 12.06 -4.07 -14.51
C GLN A 109 13.26 -4.87 -14.04
N GLY A 110 14.48 -4.53 -14.49
CA GLY A 110 15.72 -5.19 -14.04
C GLY A 110 15.96 -5.03 -12.54
N ALA A 111 15.72 -3.83 -11.99
CA ALA A 111 15.86 -3.57 -10.55
C ALA A 111 14.83 -4.36 -9.72
N VAL A 112 13.56 -4.37 -10.14
CA VAL A 112 12.51 -5.13 -9.46
C VAL A 112 12.75 -6.63 -9.57
N LEU A 113 13.24 -7.12 -10.71
CA LEU A 113 13.61 -8.53 -10.89
C LEU A 113 14.75 -8.92 -9.96
N ALA A 114 15.82 -8.12 -9.89
CA ALA A 114 16.94 -8.37 -8.99
C ALA A 114 16.49 -8.39 -7.52
N LEU A 115 15.60 -7.47 -7.14
CA LEU A 115 15.01 -7.43 -5.81
C LEU A 115 14.17 -8.69 -5.54
N GLY A 116 13.31 -9.09 -6.47
CA GLY A 116 12.48 -10.28 -6.35
C GLY A 116 13.32 -11.55 -6.19
N VAL A 117 14.40 -11.68 -6.96
CA VAL A 117 15.36 -12.79 -6.82
C VAL A 117 16.03 -12.77 -5.45
N ALA A 118 16.43 -11.60 -4.95
CA ALA A 118 17.04 -11.49 -3.62
C ALA A 118 16.06 -11.89 -2.50
N VAL A 119 14.81 -11.42 -2.56
CA VAL A 119 13.74 -11.80 -1.62
C VAL A 119 13.47 -13.30 -1.68
N TYR A 120 13.40 -13.88 -2.88
CA TYR A 120 13.16 -15.32 -3.06
C TYR A 120 14.32 -16.18 -2.57
N ALA A 121 15.56 -15.77 -2.84
CA ALA A 121 16.75 -16.46 -2.33
C ALA A 121 16.85 -16.41 -0.81
N TRP A 122 16.52 -15.27 -0.21
CA TRP A 122 16.42 -15.13 1.25
C TRP A 122 15.33 -16.04 1.83
N TRP A 123 14.16 -16.06 1.19
CA TRP A 123 13.03 -16.89 1.60
C TRP A 123 13.31 -18.40 1.57
N ILE A 124 13.96 -18.91 0.50
CA ILE A 124 14.39 -20.32 0.45
C ILE A 124 15.27 -20.66 1.66
N GLY A 125 16.06 -19.70 2.14
CA GLY A 125 16.90 -19.86 3.31
C GLY A 125 16.14 -19.83 4.64
N SER A 126 14.98 -19.18 4.72
CA SER A 126 14.18 -19.07 5.96
C SER A 126 13.12 -20.17 6.10
N GLY A 127 12.58 -20.68 5.00
CA GLY A 127 11.61 -21.79 5.01
C GLY A 127 10.19 -21.41 5.44
N ASP A 128 9.84 -20.13 5.36
CA ASP A 128 8.52 -19.61 5.74
C ASP A 128 7.44 -20.00 4.71
N ASP A 129 6.16 -19.99 5.10
CA ASP A 129 5.06 -20.24 4.14
C ASP A 129 4.75 -18.97 3.31
N ILE A 130 4.54 -19.13 1.99
CA ILE A 130 4.09 -18.01 1.12
C ILE A 130 2.68 -18.27 0.58
N THR A 131 1.67 -17.95 1.38
CA THR A 131 0.28 -18.22 1.02
C THR A 131 -0.35 -17.09 0.20
N MET A 132 0.01 -15.82 0.48
CA MET A 132 -0.67 -14.68 -0.15
C MET A 132 -0.22 -14.36 -1.59
N LEU A 133 0.97 -14.79 -2.02
CA LEU A 133 1.44 -14.51 -3.40
C LEU A 133 0.52 -15.12 -4.47
N VAL A 134 -0.12 -16.26 -4.20
CA VAL A 134 -1.06 -16.90 -5.14
C VAL A 134 -2.21 -15.96 -5.51
N VAL A 135 -2.60 -15.08 -4.58
CA VAL A 135 -3.68 -14.11 -4.78
C VAL A 135 -3.13 -12.76 -5.25
N THR A 136 -2.05 -12.28 -4.63
CA THR A 136 -1.57 -10.91 -4.90
C THR A 136 -0.85 -10.79 -6.23
N VAL A 137 -0.10 -11.81 -6.69
CA VAL A 137 0.62 -11.75 -7.97
C VAL A 137 -0.32 -11.54 -9.16
N PRO A 138 -1.42 -12.33 -9.34
CA PRO A 138 -2.39 -12.07 -10.40
C PRO A 138 -3.00 -10.66 -10.33
N LEU A 139 -3.31 -10.16 -9.13
CA LEU A 139 -3.86 -8.82 -8.94
C LEU A 139 -2.86 -7.72 -9.30
N GLY A 140 -1.58 -7.91 -8.94
CA GLY A 140 -0.50 -7.00 -9.28
C GLY A 140 -0.26 -6.92 -10.78
N PHE A 141 -0.25 -8.06 -11.47
CA PHE A 141 -0.17 -8.08 -12.94
C PHE A 141 -1.35 -7.40 -13.60
N TRP A 142 -2.57 -7.72 -13.15
CA TRP A 142 -3.77 -7.04 -13.65
C TRP A 142 -3.67 -5.52 -13.48
N GLY A 143 -3.20 -5.05 -12.33
CA GLY A 143 -3.00 -3.63 -12.04
C GLY A 143 -1.95 -2.98 -12.95
N TYR A 144 -0.81 -3.67 -13.15
CA TYR A 144 0.26 -3.23 -14.05
C TYR A 144 -0.22 -3.07 -15.50
N GLU A 145 -1.06 -3.99 -15.99
CA GLU A 145 -1.64 -3.92 -17.34
C GLU A 145 -2.58 -2.72 -17.55
N GLN A 146 -3.15 -2.16 -16.48
CA GLN A 146 -4.00 -0.96 -16.61
C GLN A 146 -3.20 0.33 -16.83
N LEU A 147 -1.88 0.31 -16.61
CA LEU A 147 -1.06 1.52 -16.66
C LEU A 147 -0.79 1.97 -18.10
N PRO A 148 -1.00 3.26 -18.42
CA PRO A 148 -1.22 3.71 -19.80
C PRO A 148 0.07 3.89 -20.62
N SER A 149 1.21 4.06 -19.96
CA SER A 149 2.48 4.39 -20.64
C SER A 149 3.67 3.74 -19.96
N LYS A 150 4.76 3.56 -20.73
CA LYS A 150 6.03 2.99 -20.24
C LYS A 150 6.60 3.79 -19.07
N ARG A 151 6.42 5.12 -19.07
CA ARG A 151 6.84 6.01 -17.97
C ARG A 151 6.06 5.75 -16.69
N ILE A 152 4.73 5.68 -16.77
CA ILE A 152 3.89 5.41 -15.60
C ILE A 152 4.14 3.99 -15.09
N GLN A 153 4.32 3.02 -15.99
CA GLN A 153 4.72 1.66 -15.64
C GLN A 153 6.06 1.61 -14.88
N SER A 154 7.09 2.33 -15.35
CA SER A 154 8.39 2.33 -14.70
C SER A 154 8.35 2.97 -13.31
N LEU A 155 7.70 4.13 -13.19
CA LEU A 155 7.49 4.80 -11.90
C LEU A 155 6.68 3.94 -10.92
N SER A 156 5.62 3.29 -11.41
CA SER A 156 4.74 2.44 -10.60
C SER A 156 5.46 1.20 -10.07
N LEU A 157 6.29 0.56 -10.90
CA LEU A 157 7.13 -0.57 -10.49
C LEU A 157 8.10 -0.18 -9.37
N LEU A 158 8.78 0.96 -9.52
CA LEU A 158 9.73 1.45 -8.52
C LEU A 158 9.01 1.84 -7.22
N LEU A 159 7.86 2.53 -7.31
CA LEU A 159 7.06 2.89 -6.15
C LEU A 159 6.57 1.63 -5.41
N ALA A 160 6.04 0.64 -6.14
CA ALA A 160 5.55 -0.60 -5.57
C ALA A 160 6.65 -1.36 -4.81
N ALA A 161 7.84 -1.47 -5.41
CA ALA A 161 8.99 -2.09 -4.76
C ALA A 161 9.43 -1.32 -3.50
N ALA A 162 9.48 0.02 -3.59
CA ALA A 162 9.86 0.86 -2.45
C ALA A 162 8.86 0.76 -1.28
N ILE A 163 7.55 0.80 -1.57
CA ILE A 163 6.52 0.66 -0.54
C ILE A 163 6.52 -0.75 0.05
N GLY A 164 6.64 -1.80 -0.77
CA GLY A 164 6.69 -3.17 -0.26
C GLY A 164 7.88 -3.42 0.68
N LEU A 165 9.04 -2.82 0.38
CA LEU A 165 10.19 -2.84 1.28
C LEU A 165 9.94 -2.03 2.55
N LEU A 166 9.39 -0.82 2.42
CA LEU A 166 9.08 0.05 3.55
C LEU A 166 8.13 -0.65 4.53
N ASP A 167 7.08 -1.28 4.02
CA ASP A 167 6.10 -2.00 4.81
C ASP A 167 6.74 -3.13 5.62
N TYR A 168 7.53 -3.99 4.97
CA TYR A 168 8.30 -5.04 5.63
C TYR A 168 9.19 -4.50 6.77
N PHE A 169 9.90 -3.40 6.54
CA PHE A 169 10.76 -2.80 7.58
C PHE A 169 9.95 -2.19 8.73
N LEU A 170 8.82 -1.53 8.43
CA LEU A 170 7.93 -0.98 9.45
C LEU A 170 7.32 -2.09 10.29
N GLU A 171 6.86 -3.18 9.67
CA GLU A 171 6.27 -4.32 10.37
C GLU A 171 7.30 -5.00 11.27
N ALA A 172 8.51 -5.28 10.75
CA ALA A 172 9.60 -5.86 11.53
C ALA A 172 9.97 -4.98 12.74
N TRP A 173 9.93 -3.65 12.58
CA TRP A 173 10.19 -2.72 13.68
C TRP A 173 9.05 -2.72 14.72
N ILE A 174 7.79 -2.70 14.28
CA ILE A 174 6.62 -2.67 15.17
C ILE A 174 6.51 -3.97 15.97
N VAL A 175 6.76 -5.12 15.34
CA VAL A 175 6.75 -6.42 16.02
C VAL A 175 7.97 -6.55 16.94
N GLY A 176 9.16 -6.13 16.48
CA GLY A 176 10.37 -6.09 17.30
C GLY A 176 10.25 -5.18 18.54
N ALA A 177 9.38 -4.17 18.50
CA ALA A 177 9.05 -3.31 19.64
C ALA A 177 8.02 -3.91 20.62
N GLY A 178 7.44 -5.07 20.32
CA GLY A 178 6.46 -5.76 21.16
C GLY A 178 5.07 -5.12 21.17
N ASN A 179 4.66 -4.47 20.08
CA ASN A 179 3.34 -3.83 19.97
C ASN A 179 2.21 -4.84 19.66
N TYR A 180 2.52 -5.91 18.94
CA TYR A 180 1.66 -7.09 18.78
C TYR A 180 2.52 -8.30 18.40
N GLY A 181 1.97 -9.51 18.56
CA GLY A 181 2.68 -10.76 18.30
C GLY A 181 1.81 -11.74 17.54
N TYR A 182 2.43 -12.45 16.61
CA TYR A 182 1.82 -13.57 15.89
C TYR A 182 1.91 -14.85 16.73
N THR A 183 0.83 -15.63 16.77
CA THR A 183 0.81 -16.88 17.55
C THR A 183 1.76 -17.95 17.01
N SER A 184 2.06 -17.93 15.71
CA SER A 184 3.03 -18.80 15.04
C SER A 184 4.47 -18.26 15.00
N GLY A 185 4.73 -17.10 15.63
CA GLY A 185 5.99 -16.35 15.44
C GLY A 185 5.88 -15.33 14.31
N PHE A 186 6.79 -14.34 14.28
CA PHE A 186 6.80 -13.28 13.26
C PHE A 186 7.14 -13.85 11.89
N THR A 187 6.14 -13.92 11.02
CA THR A 187 6.31 -14.29 9.61
C THR A 187 5.78 -13.13 8.77
N PRO A 188 6.59 -12.07 8.57
CA PRO A 188 6.16 -10.95 7.74
C PRO A 188 5.82 -11.47 6.36
N GLU A 189 4.70 -11.00 5.82
CA GLU A 189 4.41 -11.22 4.42
C GLU A 189 5.55 -10.66 3.57
N THR A 190 5.82 -11.31 2.44
CA THR A 190 6.97 -10.92 1.63
C THR A 190 6.79 -9.48 1.13
N PRO A 191 7.87 -8.67 1.03
CA PRO A 191 7.82 -7.35 0.37
C PRO A 191 7.14 -7.40 -1.01
N LEU A 192 7.21 -8.57 -1.67
CA LEU A 192 6.56 -8.84 -2.94
C LEU A 192 5.03 -8.85 -2.83
N THR A 193 4.43 -9.43 -1.77
CA THR A 193 2.99 -9.42 -1.52
C THR A 193 2.46 -7.99 -1.54
N TYR A 194 3.08 -7.11 -0.75
CA TYR A 194 2.69 -5.70 -0.66
C TYR A 194 2.96 -4.93 -1.95
N ALA A 195 4.11 -5.15 -2.59
CA ALA A 195 4.40 -4.53 -3.89
C ALA A 195 3.32 -4.88 -4.95
N MET A 196 2.85 -6.12 -4.98
CA MET A 196 1.79 -6.54 -5.91
C MET A 196 0.44 -5.86 -5.58
N LEU A 197 0.09 -5.73 -4.30
CA LEU A 197 -1.11 -4.99 -3.88
C LEU A 197 -1.01 -3.51 -4.26
N ILE A 198 0.16 -2.90 -4.14
CA ILE A 198 0.39 -1.51 -4.59
C ILE A 198 0.19 -1.38 -6.10
N LEU A 199 0.72 -2.31 -6.91
CA LEU A 199 0.48 -2.30 -8.36
C LEU A 199 -1.01 -2.46 -8.70
N MET A 200 -1.72 -3.34 -7.99
CA MET A 200 -3.18 -3.48 -8.12
C MET A 200 -3.90 -2.15 -7.85
N LEU A 201 -3.56 -1.46 -6.75
CA LEU A 201 -4.18 -0.19 -6.38
C LEU A 201 -3.86 0.95 -7.36
N LEU A 202 -2.63 0.99 -7.92
CA LEU A 202 -2.28 1.94 -8.99
C LEU A 202 -3.13 1.68 -10.24
N GLY A 203 -3.27 0.42 -10.64
CA GLY A 203 -4.12 0.07 -11.79
C GLY A 203 -5.60 0.40 -11.56
N LEU A 204 -6.10 0.22 -10.33
CA LEU A 204 -7.46 0.62 -9.96
C LEU A 204 -7.62 2.15 -10.05
N LEU A 205 -6.67 2.92 -9.51
CA LEU A 205 -6.69 4.39 -9.57
C LEU A 205 -6.69 4.90 -11.00
N GLU A 206 -5.90 4.27 -11.88
CA GLU A 206 -5.89 4.61 -13.30
C GLU A 206 -7.23 4.30 -13.94
N ARG A 207 -7.86 3.15 -13.63
CA ARG A 207 -9.19 2.81 -14.15
C ARG A 207 -10.32 3.73 -13.65
N LEU A 208 -10.15 4.33 -12.46
CA LEU A 208 -11.08 5.31 -11.91
C LEU A 208 -10.88 6.72 -12.50
N ARG A 209 -9.84 6.93 -13.32
CA ARG A 209 -9.54 8.22 -13.93
C ARG A 209 -10.51 8.53 -15.09
N PRO A 210 -10.91 9.80 -15.29
CA PRO A 210 -11.78 10.16 -16.41
C PRO A 210 -11.12 9.93 -17.78
N LYS A 211 -11.89 9.45 -18.76
CA LYS A 211 -11.44 9.21 -20.15
C LYS A 211 -10.80 10.41 -20.85
N VAL A 212 -11.20 11.63 -20.48
CA VAL A 212 -10.65 12.86 -21.06
C VAL A 212 -9.18 13.07 -20.65
N GLU A 213 -8.81 12.71 -19.41
CA GLU A 213 -7.42 12.81 -18.93
C GLU A 213 -6.53 11.69 -19.50
N HIS A 214 -7.08 10.53 -19.87
CA HIS A 214 -6.29 9.44 -20.47
C HIS A 214 -5.77 9.76 -21.89
N ALA A 215 -6.40 10.70 -22.60
CA ALA A 215 -5.98 11.10 -23.95
C ALA A 215 -4.64 11.84 -23.94
N GLU A 216 -4.39 12.67 -22.92
CA GLU A 216 -3.15 13.45 -22.79
C GLU A 216 -1.90 12.58 -22.54
N PHE A 217 -2.07 11.33 -22.11
CA PHE A 217 -0.96 10.41 -21.78
C PHE A 217 -0.63 9.41 -22.90
N ARG A 218 -1.41 9.36 -23.99
CA ARG A 218 -1.17 8.45 -25.13
C ARG A 218 -0.31 9.07 -26.23
N ASP A 219 -0.07 10.37 -26.18
CA ASP A 219 0.61 11.13 -27.25
C ASP A 219 2.12 11.33 -27.00
N GLU A 220 2.83 10.31 -26.50
CA GLU A 220 4.30 10.25 -26.69
C GLU A 220 4.57 9.30 -27.87
N PRO A 221 5.02 9.80 -29.05
CA PRO A 221 5.41 8.93 -30.14
C PRO A 221 6.61 8.08 -29.70
N ASP A 222 6.49 6.77 -29.91
CA ASP A 222 7.61 5.84 -29.79
C ASP A 222 8.72 6.30 -30.75
N HIS A 223 9.72 7.00 -30.22
CA HIS A 223 10.99 7.30 -30.88
C HIS A 223 12.09 6.36 -30.37
#